data_AF-A0A6G1U3M0-F1
#
_entry.id   AF-A0A6G1U3M0-F1
#
_cell.length_a   1.000
_cell.length_b   1.000
_cell.length_c   1.000
_cell.angle_alpha   90.00
_cell.angle_beta   90.00
_cell.angle_gamma   90.00
#
_symmetry.space_group_name_H-M   'P 1'
#
loop_
_entity.id
_entity.type
_entity.pdbx_description
1 polymer ?
#
loop_
_entity_poly.entity_id
_entity_poly.type
_entity_poly.pdbx_seq_one_letter_code
_entity_poly.pdbx_strand_id
1 'polypeptide(L)'
;MTYKNNYDEFKKLIEQHHITTLYHFTDRENLESIINNGGLYSWADCEQKGISISKPGGSMSSRDLDRRDNLQNFVRVSFVREHPMMYVAMNDGRISNPVVLEIDPEVIYWQDSLYADRNATKNGALVGSSIDDFSQLHFNSFKAKKHFDLDADEQKFYQAEVLVKNHIPLQFIKNIGNFGFTIPSQSAQMQTKTAYTAQITRNTPTAFIFLIDQSVSMRKYTTLYGEEMPMAEAVARIVNHQLNELVLRCIKGSETRDYYDIAIIGYGENAYSGWKGELEGRDFVKPSELKEHPYKKITTKKETRTRKGVKVVEVEEVQWIEAEATQSWTHVHHAFEKAKGLLDEWMEKHHEKDCYPPTIINITDGIFNGATKEYVLQQANELKSMFTNDGNVILFNIHISADKDVSVTCPASKDEVSFSSLATTMYEMSSLLPMRYSDRIADLRGDGTPNNRYTAMSINADMSTLIQLMDIGTPTNISQNK
;
A
#
# COMPACT_ATOMS: atom_id res chain seq x y z
N MET A 1 35.47 -3.64 -10.04
CA MET A 1 34.85 -2.36 -10.45
C MET A 1 35.92 -1.30 -10.45
N THR A 2 35.86 -0.38 -11.41
CA THR A 2 36.83 0.72 -11.52
C THR A 2 36.15 2.02 -11.14
N TYR A 3 36.77 2.81 -10.27
CA TYR A 3 36.27 4.12 -9.88
C TYR A 3 36.77 5.20 -10.85
N LYS A 4 36.04 6.31 -10.91
CA LYS A 4 36.49 7.53 -11.56
C LYS A 4 37.78 8.03 -10.88
N ASN A 5 38.71 8.57 -11.66
CA ASN A 5 40.00 9.06 -11.14
C ASN A 5 39.86 10.15 -10.07
N ASN A 6 38.78 10.94 -10.13
CA ASN A 6 38.45 12.01 -9.18
C ASN A 6 37.29 11.64 -8.23
N TYR A 7 37.12 10.35 -7.90
CA TYR A 7 35.98 9.91 -7.08
C TYR A 7 35.87 10.61 -5.71
N ASP A 8 36.99 11.06 -5.13
CA ASP A 8 36.99 11.79 -3.86
C ASP A 8 36.18 13.10 -3.92
N GLU A 9 36.06 13.73 -5.10
CA GLU A 9 35.23 14.93 -5.30
C GLU A 9 33.74 14.59 -5.24
N PHE A 10 33.33 13.51 -5.91
CA PHE A 10 31.96 13.00 -5.83
C PHE A 10 31.60 12.62 -4.41
N LYS A 11 32.53 11.94 -3.71
CA LYS A 11 32.35 11.54 -2.31
C LYS A 11 32.08 12.72 -1.40
N LYS A 12 32.89 13.78 -1.50
CA LYS A 12 32.68 15.02 -0.74
C LYS A 12 31.31 15.64 -1.02
N LEU A 13 30.87 15.63 -2.28
CA LEU A 13 29.58 16.22 -2.64
C LEU A 13 28.41 15.42 -2.07
N ILE A 14 28.45 14.09 -2.14
CA ILE A 14 27.38 13.29 -1.53
C ILE A 14 27.34 13.43 0.00
N GLU A 15 28.51 13.54 0.66
CA GLU A 15 28.62 13.76 2.10
C GLU A 15 28.04 15.13 2.49
N GLN A 16 28.39 16.18 1.73
CA GLN A 16 27.84 17.53 1.92
C GLN A 16 26.31 17.56 1.79
N HIS A 17 25.76 16.83 0.82
CA HIS A 17 24.32 16.76 0.56
C HIS A 17 23.59 15.66 1.35
N HIS A 18 24.30 14.93 2.21
CA HIS A 18 23.76 13.85 3.06
C HIS A 18 23.08 12.72 2.24
N ILE A 19 23.60 12.42 1.05
CA ILE A 19 23.10 11.31 0.24
C ILE A 19 23.71 10.02 0.78
N THR A 20 22.92 9.26 1.53
CA THR A 20 23.36 8.00 2.16
C THR A 20 22.91 6.76 1.38
N THR A 21 21.91 6.89 0.53
CA THR A 21 21.25 5.79 -0.19
C THR A 21 20.64 6.28 -1.50
N LEU A 22 20.72 5.45 -2.54
CA LEU A 22 19.97 5.60 -3.79
C LEU A 22 18.86 4.55 -3.85
N TYR A 23 17.92 4.70 -4.76
CA TYR A 23 16.70 3.89 -4.79
C TYR A 23 16.42 3.31 -6.17
N HIS A 24 15.99 2.05 -6.22
CA HIS A 24 15.48 1.43 -7.44
C HIS A 24 14.15 0.74 -7.13
N PHE A 25 13.07 1.16 -7.77
CA PHE A 25 11.78 0.47 -7.61
C PHE A 25 11.68 -0.70 -8.60
N THR A 26 11.08 -1.80 -8.13
CA THR A 26 10.75 -2.97 -8.95
C THR A 26 9.50 -3.63 -8.39
N ASP A 27 8.95 -4.65 -9.05
CA ASP A 27 7.91 -5.49 -8.46
C ASP A 27 8.53 -6.61 -7.63
N ARG A 28 7.88 -6.99 -6.53
CA ARG A 28 8.28 -8.12 -5.69
C ARG A 28 8.48 -9.42 -6.48
N GLU A 29 7.70 -9.65 -7.54
CA GLU A 29 7.84 -10.82 -8.42
C GLU A 29 9.19 -10.88 -9.17
N ASN A 30 9.90 -9.75 -9.29
CA ASN A 30 11.22 -9.73 -9.93
C ASN A 30 12.37 -10.06 -8.96
N LEU A 31 12.14 -10.03 -7.63
CA LEU A 31 13.21 -10.13 -6.63
C LEU A 31 13.96 -11.46 -6.71
N GLU A 32 13.25 -12.57 -6.88
CA GLU A 32 13.88 -13.89 -7.04
C GLU A 32 14.82 -13.93 -8.24
N SER A 33 14.40 -13.35 -9.38
CA SER A 33 15.22 -13.27 -10.59
C SER A 33 16.47 -12.41 -10.35
N ILE A 34 16.33 -11.23 -9.73
CA ILE A 34 17.44 -10.33 -9.39
C ILE A 34 18.46 -11.05 -8.51
N ILE A 35 17.96 -11.74 -7.49
CA ILE A 35 18.76 -12.45 -6.50
C ILE A 35 19.51 -13.64 -7.13
N ASN A 36 18.81 -14.48 -7.90
CA ASN A 36 19.40 -15.65 -8.57
C ASN A 36 20.46 -15.27 -9.62
N ASN A 37 20.34 -14.09 -10.22
CA ASN A 37 21.31 -13.55 -11.17
C ASN A 37 22.40 -12.68 -10.49
N GLY A 38 22.43 -12.59 -9.17
CA GLY A 38 23.48 -11.90 -8.42
C GLY A 38 23.42 -10.38 -8.49
N GLY A 39 22.28 -9.77 -8.84
CA GLY A 39 22.07 -8.33 -8.82
C GLY A 39 21.11 -7.80 -9.90
N LEU A 40 21.02 -6.47 -10.00
CA LEU A 40 20.19 -5.78 -10.99
C LEU A 40 20.95 -5.64 -12.31
N TYR A 41 20.37 -6.12 -13.40
CA TYR A 41 20.85 -5.88 -14.76
C TYR A 41 20.02 -4.83 -15.47
N SER A 42 20.62 -4.12 -16.43
CA SER A 42 19.85 -3.28 -17.35
C SER A 42 18.87 -4.14 -18.14
N TRP A 43 17.79 -3.55 -18.67
CA TRP A 43 16.81 -4.34 -19.41
C TRP A 43 17.40 -4.96 -20.68
N ALA A 44 18.37 -4.30 -21.34
CA ALA A 44 19.03 -4.86 -22.52
C ALA A 44 20.00 -5.99 -22.17
N ASP A 45 20.70 -5.88 -21.03
CA ASP A 45 21.55 -6.96 -20.54
C ASP A 45 20.71 -8.18 -20.11
N CYS A 46 19.52 -7.96 -19.53
CA CYS A 46 18.57 -9.04 -19.28
C CYS A 46 18.16 -9.77 -20.57
N GLU A 47 17.79 -9.04 -21.62
CA GLU A 47 17.46 -9.62 -22.94
C GLU A 47 18.64 -10.44 -23.50
N GLN A 48 19.86 -9.89 -23.46
CA GLN A 48 21.07 -10.57 -23.95
C GLN A 48 21.39 -11.86 -23.16
N LYS A 49 21.15 -11.85 -21.85
CA LYS A 49 21.42 -12.99 -20.95
C LYS A 49 20.28 -14.00 -20.88
N GLY A 50 19.15 -13.75 -21.54
CA GLY A 50 17.95 -14.59 -21.45
C GLY A 50 17.26 -14.51 -20.08
N ILE A 51 17.46 -13.41 -19.33
CA ILE A 51 16.81 -13.16 -18.05
C ILE A 51 15.45 -12.53 -18.32
N SER A 52 14.37 -13.21 -17.92
CA SER A 52 13.02 -12.68 -18.02
C SER A 52 12.74 -11.67 -16.90
N ILE A 53 12.12 -10.54 -17.26
CA ILE A 53 11.61 -9.53 -16.32
C ILE A 53 10.08 -9.65 -16.31
N SER A 54 9.53 -10.36 -15.34
CA SER A 54 8.09 -10.66 -15.26
C SER A 54 7.23 -9.39 -15.20
N LYS A 55 7.68 -8.38 -14.45
CA LYS A 55 6.93 -7.13 -14.18
C LYS A 55 7.83 -5.89 -14.36
N PRO A 56 8.06 -5.41 -15.59
CA PRO A 56 9.02 -4.34 -15.84
C PRO A 56 8.52 -2.96 -15.38
N GLY A 57 9.40 -2.21 -14.70
CA GLY A 57 9.13 -0.82 -14.30
C GLY A 57 9.12 0.20 -15.45
N GLY A 58 9.64 -0.16 -16.63
CA GLY A 58 9.58 0.64 -17.87
C GLY A 58 8.61 0.04 -18.90
N SER A 59 8.01 0.89 -19.74
CA SER A 59 7.17 0.48 -20.87
C SER A 59 8.01 0.12 -22.11
N MET A 60 7.39 -0.48 -23.13
CA MET A 60 8.03 -0.68 -24.44
C MET A 60 8.49 0.65 -25.06
N SER A 61 7.65 1.69 -24.98
CA SER A 61 8.02 3.03 -25.46
C SER A 61 9.24 3.60 -24.72
N SER A 62 9.38 3.34 -23.42
CA SER A 62 10.57 3.72 -22.65
C SER A 62 11.83 3.01 -23.17
N ARG A 63 11.74 1.73 -23.53
CA ARG A 63 12.88 0.97 -24.08
C ARG A 63 13.32 1.51 -25.45
N ASP A 64 12.36 1.96 -26.27
CA ASP A 64 12.69 2.55 -27.57
C ASP A 64 13.36 3.93 -27.42
N LEU A 65 12.95 4.73 -26.43
CA LEU A 65 13.63 5.96 -26.06
C LEU A 65 15.06 5.69 -25.55
N ASP A 66 15.23 4.66 -24.72
CA ASP A 66 16.55 4.25 -24.26
C ASP A 66 17.47 3.87 -25.43
N ARG A 67 16.97 3.11 -26.42
CA ARG A 67 17.73 2.76 -27.63
C ARG A 67 18.09 4.00 -28.45
N ARG A 68 17.16 4.95 -28.59
CA ARG A 68 17.40 6.21 -29.30
C ARG A 68 18.54 6.99 -28.65
N ASP A 69 18.57 7.02 -27.32
CA ASP A 69 19.51 7.83 -26.54
C ASP A 69 20.77 7.04 -26.10
N ASN A 70 20.92 5.79 -26.55
CA ASN A 70 21.99 4.85 -26.19
C ASN A 70 22.09 4.52 -24.68
N LEU A 71 20.96 4.52 -23.99
CA LEU A 71 20.83 4.29 -22.54
C LEU A 71 20.34 2.88 -22.17
N GLN A 72 20.12 2.00 -23.15
CA GLN A 72 19.53 0.67 -22.93
C GLN A 72 20.33 -0.24 -21.98
N ASN A 73 21.64 -0.03 -21.89
CA ASN A 73 22.56 -0.79 -21.06
C ASN A 73 22.83 -0.15 -19.69
N PHE A 74 21.89 0.63 -19.17
CA PHE A 74 22.03 1.26 -17.86
C PHE A 74 20.89 0.83 -16.91
N VAL A 75 21.29 0.47 -15.69
CA VAL A 75 20.38 0.37 -14.55
C VAL A 75 20.13 1.78 -14.04
N ARG A 76 18.86 2.17 -13.96
CA ARG A 76 18.44 3.49 -13.47
C ARG A 76 18.21 3.42 -11.96
N VAL A 77 18.88 4.27 -11.20
CA VAL A 77 18.63 4.45 -9.76
C VAL A 77 18.37 5.92 -9.47
N SER A 78 17.58 6.22 -8.46
CA SER A 78 17.10 7.56 -8.14
C SER A 78 17.61 8.04 -6.78
N PHE A 79 17.61 9.36 -6.57
CA PHE A 79 17.89 9.99 -5.29
C PHE A 79 16.70 9.96 -4.33
N VAL A 80 15.50 9.65 -4.82
CA VAL A 80 14.25 9.69 -4.05
C VAL A 80 13.62 8.31 -3.94
N ARG A 81 13.08 7.99 -2.75
CA ARG A 81 12.42 6.71 -2.47
C ARG A 81 11.06 6.61 -3.15
N GLU A 82 10.26 7.67 -3.08
CA GLU A 82 8.91 7.77 -3.63
C GLU A 82 8.93 8.28 -5.09
N HIS A 83 9.60 7.53 -5.97
CA HIS A 83 9.83 7.98 -7.34
C HIS A 83 8.54 8.01 -8.20
N PRO A 84 8.20 9.13 -8.88
CA PRO A 84 6.94 9.28 -9.63
C PRO A 84 6.66 8.17 -10.66
N MET A 85 7.70 7.69 -11.33
CA MET A 85 7.54 6.63 -12.35
C MET A 85 7.11 5.27 -11.77
N MET A 86 7.29 5.05 -10.46
CA MET A 86 6.75 3.87 -9.78
C MET A 86 5.22 3.89 -9.83
N TYR A 87 4.62 5.02 -9.49
CA TYR A 87 3.16 5.18 -9.46
C TYR A 87 2.55 5.18 -10.86
N VAL A 88 3.25 5.74 -11.86
CA VAL A 88 2.87 5.59 -13.27
C VAL A 88 2.85 4.11 -13.68
N ALA A 89 3.87 3.34 -13.29
CA ALA A 89 3.91 1.90 -13.59
C ALA A 89 2.81 1.10 -12.88
N MET A 90 2.41 1.52 -11.68
CA MET A 90 1.26 0.94 -10.98
C MET A 90 -0.06 1.24 -11.71
N ASN A 91 -0.27 2.50 -12.12
CA ASN A 91 -1.47 2.92 -12.84
C ASN A 91 -1.61 2.24 -14.21
N ASP A 92 -0.48 2.01 -14.90
CA ASP A 92 -0.44 1.26 -16.16
C ASP A 92 -0.64 -0.26 -15.97
N GLY A 93 -0.71 -0.75 -14.73
CA GLY A 93 -0.81 -2.19 -14.42
C GLY A 93 0.46 -2.99 -14.70
N ARG A 94 1.61 -2.31 -14.90
CA ARG A 94 2.91 -2.94 -15.20
C ARG A 94 3.54 -3.58 -13.97
N ILE A 95 3.35 -2.94 -12.81
CA ILE A 95 3.74 -3.46 -11.49
C ILE A 95 2.53 -3.41 -10.56
N SER A 96 2.45 -4.35 -9.63
CA SER A 96 1.29 -4.51 -8.72
C SER A 96 1.70 -4.53 -7.25
N ASN A 97 2.87 -5.08 -6.93
CA ASN A 97 3.42 -5.18 -5.59
C ASN A 97 4.80 -4.51 -5.57
N PRO A 98 4.86 -3.17 -5.63
CA PRO A 98 6.12 -2.46 -5.76
C PRO A 98 6.97 -2.61 -4.48
N VAL A 99 8.28 -2.73 -4.67
CA VAL A 99 9.28 -2.69 -3.61
C VAL A 99 10.38 -1.71 -4.02
N VAL A 100 11.02 -1.08 -3.05
CA VAL A 100 12.11 -0.13 -3.30
C VAL A 100 13.41 -0.69 -2.75
N LEU A 101 14.34 -0.98 -3.65
CA LEU A 101 15.68 -1.43 -3.35
C LEU A 101 16.54 -0.23 -2.93
N GLU A 102 17.24 -0.36 -1.81
CA GLU A 102 18.20 0.61 -1.33
C GLU A 102 19.58 0.27 -1.88
N ILE A 103 20.09 1.14 -2.73
CA ILE A 103 21.33 0.98 -3.46
C ILE A 103 22.42 1.80 -2.77
N ASP A 104 23.60 1.21 -2.63
CA ASP A 104 24.76 1.89 -2.08
C ASP A 104 25.17 3.07 -2.97
N PRO A 105 25.33 4.29 -2.40
CA PRO A 105 25.74 5.46 -3.19
C PRO A 105 27.14 5.30 -3.82
N GLU A 106 27.94 4.31 -3.43
CA GLU A 106 29.20 3.99 -4.09
C GLU A 106 29.06 3.81 -5.62
N VAL A 107 27.89 3.37 -6.10
CA VAL A 107 27.63 3.24 -7.56
C VAL A 107 27.79 4.56 -8.32
N ILE A 108 27.68 5.71 -7.65
CA ILE A 108 27.93 7.04 -8.22
C ILE A 108 29.37 7.14 -8.72
N TYR A 109 30.32 6.53 -8.02
CA TYR A 109 31.75 6.71 -8.27
C TYR A 109 32.30 5.84 -9.39
N TRP A 110 31.49 4.91 -9.90
CA TRP A 110 31.96 3.96 -10.90
C TRP A 110 32.28 4.67 -12.22
N GLN A 111 33.33 4.20 -12.89
CA GLN A 111 33.91 4.84 -14.07
C GLN A 111 32.86 5.20 -15.13
N ASP A 112 31.95 4.26 -15.40
CA ASP A 112 30.94 4.37 -16.46
C ASP A 112 29.58 4.89 -15.97
N SER A 113 29.45 5.31 -14.70
CA SER A 113 28.22 5.90 -14.20
C SER A 113 27.99 7.28 -14.81
N LEU A 114 26.72 7.54 -15.18
CA LEU A 114 26.24 8.82 -15.68
C LEU A 114 25.20 9.42 -14.72
N TYR A 115 24.99 10.72 -14.84
CA TYR A 115 24.07 11.50 -14.01
C TYR A 115 23.13 12.27 -14.93
N ALA A 116 21.84 12.12 -14.68
CA ALA A 116 20.78 12.83 -15.37
C ALA A 116 20.09 13.80 -14.41
N ASP A 117 20.00 15.08 -14.77
CA ASP A 117 19.35 16.12 -13.97
C ASP A 117 17.84 15.91 -13.78
N ARG A 118 17.24 15.12 -14.65
CA ARG A 118 15.82 14.70 -14.68
C ARG A 118 15.75 13.33 -15.34
N ASN A 119 14.53 12.85 -15.61
CA ASN A 119 14.31 11.63 -16.38
C ASN A 119 15.17 11.64 -17.67
N ALA A 120 16.09 10.69 -17.80
CA ALA A 120 17.19 10.75 -18.76
C ALA A 120 16.75 10.76 -20.23
N THR A 121 15.55 10.26 -20.53
CA THR A 121 14.98 10.20 -21.90
C THR A 121 14.06 11.37 -22.24
N LYS A 122 13.84 12.29 -21.29
CA LYS A 122 12.97 13.46 -21.48
C LYS A 122 13.70 14.55 -22.26
N ASN A 123 12.99 15.25 -23.14
CA ASN A 123 13.56 16.37 -23.89
C ASN A 123 14.19 17.42 -22.96
N GLY A 124 15.46 17.77 -23.24
CA GLY A 124 16.23 18.72 -22.45
C GLY A 124 16.82 18.16 -21.16
N ALA A 125 16.91 16.82 -21.02
CA ALA A 125 17.71 16.20 -19.98
C ALA A 125 19.20 16.44 -20.23
N LEU A 126 19.92 16.81 -19.18
CA LEU A 126 21.38 16.90 -19.17
C LEU A 126 21.91 15.59 -18.61
N VAL A 127 22.58 14.82 -19.46
CA VAL A 127 23.17 13.53 -19.10
C VAL A 127 24.67 13.60 -19.30
N GLY A 128 25.44 13.38 -18.25
CA GLY A 128 26.89 13.45 -18.30
C GLY A 128 27.57 12.55 -17.27
N SER A 129 28.90 12.56 -17.25
CA SER A 129 29.71 11.63 -16.46
C SER A 129 30.73 12.32 -15.55
N SER A 130 30.83 13.65 -15.66
CA SER A 130 31.82 14.47 -14.97
C SER A 130 31.31 14.96 -13.62
N ILE A 131 32.22 15.51 -12.82
CA ILE A 131 31.87 16.16 -11.56
C ILE A 131 31.02 17.42 -11.78
N ASP A 132 31.23 18.12 -12.90
CA ASP A 132 30.44 19.29 -13.27
C ASP A 132 28.99 18.91 -13.57
N ASP A 133 28.77 17.78 -14.26
CA ASP A 133 27.42 17.26 -14.52
C ASP A 133 26.71 16.87 -13.21
N PHE A 134 27.45 16.25 -12.29
CA PHE A 134 26.92 15.83 -10.99
C PHE A 134 26.64 17.01 -10.05
N SER A 135 27.48 18.05 -10.08
CA SER A 135 27.31 19.24 -9.22
C SER A 135 26.15 20.13 -9.64
N GLN A 136 25.71 20.03 -10.88
CA GLN A 136 24.54 20.74 -11.42
C GLN A 136 23.20 20.09 -11.05
N LEU A 137 23.21 18.91 -10.42
CA LEU A 137 21.98 18.28 -9.94
C LEU A 137 21.30 19.16 -8.88
N HIS A 138 19.98 19.21 -8.93
CA HIS A 138 19.20 20.00 -7.98
C HIS A 138 19.01 19.23 -6.66
N PHE A 139 20.08 19.13 -5.86
CA PHE A 139 20.09 18.36 -4.61
C PHE A 139 19.01 18.77 -3.60
N ASN A 140 18.53 20.01 -3.65
CA ASN A 140 17.45 20.46 -2.78
C ASN A 140 16.10 19.87 -3.18
N SER A 141 15.87 19.57 -4.46
CA SER A 141 14.63 18.95 -4.93
C SER A 141 14.49 17.53 -4.37
N PHE A 142 15.60 16.82 -4.17
CA PHE A 142 15.61 15.46 -3.60
C PHE A 142 15.27 15.43 -2.10
N LYS A 143 15.34 16.57 -1.42
CA LYS A 143 14.99 16.70 0.02
C LYS A 143 13.50 16.87 0.25
N ALA A 144 12.72 17.17 -0.78
CA ALA A 144 11.27 17.24 -0.67
C ALA A 144 10.70 15.86 -0.34
N LYS A 145 9.69 15.81 0.54
CA LYS A 145 9.05 14.55 0.93
C LYS A 145 8.33 13.94 -0.25
N LYS A 146 7.58 14.74 -1.00
CA LYS A 146 6.83 14.32 -2.18
C LYS A 146 7.15 15.18 -3.40
N HIS A 147 6.93 14.60 -4.57
CA HIS A 147 7.01 15.30 -5.84
C HIS A 147 6.09 16.54 -5.88
N PHE A 148 4.87 16.43 -5.34
CA PHE A 148 3.88 17.51 -5.35
C PHE A 148 4.13 18.61 -4.31
N ASP A 149 5.11 18.44 -3.43
CA ASP A 149 5.54 19.50 -2.48
C ASP A 149 6.44 20.54 -3.16
N LEU A 150 6.91 20.26 -4.38
CA LEU A 150 7.76 21.13 -5.17
C LEU A 150 6.95 22.01 -6.11
N ASP A 151 7.48 23.21 -6.35
CA ASP A 151 7.00 24.09 -7.42
C ASP A 151 7.05 23.38 -8.79
N ALA A 152 6.11 23.72 -9.67
CA ALA A 152 5.88 23.00 -10.92
C ALA A 152 7.11 22.95 -11.86
N ASP A 153 7.98 23.95 -11.79
CA ASP A 153 9.23 24.04 -12.55
C ASP A 153 10.35 23.16 -11.96
N GLU A 154 10.32 22.90 -10.65
CA GLU A 154 11.27 22.06 -9.92
C GLU A 154 10.91 20.57 -9.93
N GLN A 155 9.62 20.25 -10.06
CA GLN A 155 9.09 18.88 -10.10
C GLN A 155 9.83 17.94 -11.06
N LYS A 156 10.28 18.43 -12.22
CA LYS A 156 11.02 17.63 -13.21
C LYS A 156 12.37 17.13 -12.69
N PHE A 157 13.04 17.91 -11.83
CA PHE A 157 14.34 17.54 -11.27
C PHE A 157 14.21 16.53 -10.13
N TYR A 158 13.03 16.38 -9.52
CA TYR A 158 12.74 15.29 -8.59
C TYR A 158 12.98 13.88 -9.20
N GLN A 159 12.96 13.79 -10.53
CA GLN A 159 13.19 12.57 -11.31
C GLN A 159 14.65 12.44 -11.78
N ALA A 160 15.60 13.10 -11.14
CA ALA A 160 17.02 12.89 -11.42
C ALA A 160 17.44 11.43 -11.20
N GLU A 161 18.35 10.95 -12.04
CA GLU A 161 18.76 9.55 -12.08
C GLU A 161 20.28 9.42 -12.10
N VAL A 162 20.80 8.38 -11.43
CA VAL A 162 22.13 7.84 -11.66
C VAL A 162 21.96 6.63 -12.58
N LEU A 163 22.67 6.65 -13.71
CA LEU A 163 22.65 5.60 -14.71
C LEU A 163 23.89 4.73 -14.50
N VAL A 164 23.70 3.52 -14.01
CA VAL A 164 24.79 2.58 -13.69
C VAL A 164 24.93 1.56 -14.82
N LYS A 165 26.12 1.47 -15.40
CA LYS A 165 26.35 0.64 -16.60
C LYS A 165 26.21 -0.86 -16.30
N ASN A 166 25.41 -1.54 -17.11
CA ASN A 166 25.18 -2.99 -17.19
C ASN A 166 24.59 -3.68 -15.95
N HIS A 167 25.23 -3.59 -14.78
CA HIS A 167 24.94 -4.44 -13.62
C HIS A 167 25.27 -3.77 -12.28
N ILE A 168 24.34 -3.87 -11.32
CA ILE A 168 24.57 -3.56 -9.89
C ILE A 168 24.55 -4.88 -9.11
N PRO A 169 25.69 -5.37 -8.61
CA PRO A 169 25.74 -6.61 -7.83
C PRO A 169 24.96 -6.55 -6.53
N LEU A 170 24.52 -7.72 -6.07
CA LEU A 170 23.70 -7.91 -4.88
C LEU A 170 24.28 -7.26 -3.62
N GLN A 171 25.60 -7.25 -3.46
CA GLN A 171 26.29 -6.65 -2.30
C GLN A 171 26.07 -5.13 -2.17
N PHE A 172 25.67 -4.45 -3.25
CA PHE A 172 25.34 -3.02 -3.24
C PHE A 172 23.84 -2.76 -3.04
N ILE A 173 23.04 -3.80 -2.82
CA ILE A 173 21.60 -3.69 -2.50
C ILE A 173 21.42 -3.92 -1.00
N LYS A 174 21.41 -2.83 -0.23
CA LYS A 174 21.49 -2.80 1.24
C LYS A 174 20.35 -3.53 1.94
N ASN A 175 19.14 -3.43 1.39
CA ASN A 175 17.91 -3.92 2.02
C ASN A 175 17.38 -5.23 1.41
N ILE A 176 18.17 -5.95 0.59
CA ILE A 176 17.66 -7.13 -0.12
C ILE A 176 17.17 -8.24 0.84
N GLY A 177 17.78 -8.36 2.03
CA GLY A 177 17.36 -9.30 3.07
C GLY A 177 15.99 -8.96 3.70
N ASN A 178 15.54 -7.71 3.58
CA ASN A 178 14.28 -7.26 4.18
C ASN A 178 13.05 -7.74 3.41
N PHE A 179 13.22 -8.31 2.21
CA PHE A 179 12.08 -8.77 1.41
C PHE A 179 11.69 -10.24 1.65
N GLY A 180 12.12 -10.84 2.77
CA GLY A 180 11.82 -12.23 3.11
C GLY A 180 12.73 -13.25 2.42
N PHE A 181 13.91 -12.82 1.96
CA PHE A 181 14.93 -13.70 1.39
C PHE A 181 16.07 -13.89 2.39
N THR A 182 16.39 -15.16 2.70
CA THR A 182 17.62 -15.47 3.43
C THR A 182 18.77 -15.56 2.43
N ILE A 183 19.74 -14.66 2.51
CA ILE A 183 20.97 -14.73 1.71
C ILE A 183 21.86 -15.80 2.37
N PRO A 184 22.10 -16.97 1.75
CA PRO A 184 22.91 -18.01 2.34
C PRO A 184 24.37 -17.57 2.35
N SER A 185 25.03 -17.70 3.49
CA SER A 185 26.45 -17.36 3.64
C SER A 185 27.39 -18.34 2.95
N GLN A 186 26.92 -19.47 2.43
CA GLN A 186 27.65 -20.38 1.52
C GLN A 186 26.69 -21.45 0.99
N SER A 187 26.59 -21.57 -0.35
CA SER A 187 26.17 -22.78 -1.09
C SER A 187 24.98 -23.61 -0.55
N ALA A 188 23.86 -22.97 -0.20
CA ALA A 188 22.55 -23.63 -0.06
C ALA A 188 21.51 -22.79 -0.80
N GLN A 189 20.54 -23.41 -1.47
CA GLN A 189 19.52 -22.72 -2.26
C GLN A 189 18.83 -21.60 -1.46
N MET A 190 18.65 -20.44 -2.09
CA MET A 190 17.89 -19.33 -1.49
C MET A 190 16.46 -19.76 -1.23
N GLN A 191 16.02 -19.66 0.02
CA GLN A 191 14.63 -19.89 0.38
C GLN A 191 13.86 -18.58 0.17
N THR A 192 12.98 -18.58 -0.82
CA THR A 192 12.07 -17.46 -1.11
C THR A 192 10.82 -17.64 -0.24
N LYS A 193 10.51 -16.65 0.61
CA LYS A 193 9.26 -16.66 1.37
C LYS A 193 8.13 -16.08 0.50
N THR A 194 7.02 -16.81 0.39
CA THR A 194 5.80 -16.27 -0.22
C THR A 194 5.25 -15.12 0.63
N ALA A 195 5.01 -13.98 0.00
CA ALA A 195 4.42 -12.81 0.67
C ALA A 195 3.02 -13.10 1.22
N TYR A 196 2.61 -12.35 2.22
CA TYR A 196 1.33 -12.41 2.92
C TYR A 196 1.12 -13.73 3.67
N THR A 197 2.18 -14.27 4.27
CA THR A 197 2.16 -15.53 5.03
C THR A 197 2.67 -15.41 6.47
N ALA A 198 3.16 -14.24 6.88
CA ALA A 198 3.63 -14.00 8.25
C ALA A 198 2.52 -14.30 9.25
N GLN A 199 2.86 -15.02 10.32
CA GLN A 199 1.90 -15.27 11.39
C GLN A 199 1.75 -14.02 12.26
N ILE A 200 0.50 -13.63 12.52
CA ILE A 200 0.20 -12.53 13.43
C ILE A 200 0.36 -13.00 14.88
N THR A 201 1.25 -12.35 15.61
CA THR A 201 1.53 -12.64 17.03
C THR A 201 1.79 -11.34 17.81
N ARG A 202 2.05 -11.43 19.12
CA ARG A 202 2.50 -10.27 19.92
C ARG A 202 3.85 -9.72 19.46
N ASN A 203 4.72 -10.58 18.92
CA ASN A 203 6.04 -10.16 18.48
C ASN A 203 6.00 -9.59 17.05
N THR A 204 5.12 -10.13 16.21
CA THR A 204 4.88 -9.77 14.81
C THR A 204 3.42 -9.31 14.63
N PRO A 205 3.03 -8.15 15.19
CA PRO A 205 1.66 -7.65 15.07
C PRO A 205 1.37 -7.20 13.65
N THR A 206 0.09 -7.01 13.35
CA THR A 206 -0.38 -6.31 12.14
C THR A 206 -1.17 -5.07 12.52
N ALA A 207 -1.25 -4.09 11.62
CA ALA A 207 -2.10 -2.92 11.82
C ALA A 207 -3.40 -3.00 10.99
N PHE A 208 -4.49 -2.50 11.57
CA PHE A 208 -5.76 -2.29 10.88
C PHE A 208 -6.17 -0.83 10.99
N ILE A 209 -6.44 -0.17 9.87
CA ILE A 209 -6.90 1.22 9.84
C ILE A 209 -8.27 1.26 9.16
N PHE A 210 -9.28 1.76 9.87
CA PHE A 210 -10.61 1.98 9.30
C PHE A 210 -10.78 3.46 8.97
N LEU A 211 -11.01 3.78 7.69
CA LEU A 211 -11.37 5.13 7.25
C LEU A 211 -12.88 5.16 7.06
N ILE A 212 -13.55 6.04 7.80
CA ILE A 212 -15.01 6.11 7.84
C ILE A 212 -15.43 7.48 7.34
N ASP A 213 -16.14 7.50 6.22
CA ASP A 213 -16.80 8.69 5.71
C ASP A 213 -17.86 9.16 6.72
N GLN A 214 -17.79 10.44 7.08
CA GLN A 214 -18.69 11.11 8.01
C GLN A 214 -19.40 12.28 7.34
N SER A 215 -19.48 12.24 6.01
CA SER A 215 -20.18 13.23 5.20
C SER A 215 -21.70 13.22 5.44
N VAL A 216 -22.38 14.31 5.07
CA VAL A 216 -23.84 14.42 5.18
C VAL A 216 -24.58 13.37 4.33
N SER A 217 -23.98 12.83 3.26
CA SER A 217 -24.65 11.81 2.45
C SER A 217 -24.84 10.50 3.21
N MET A 218 -23.99 10.20 4.19
CA MET A 218 -24.12 9.06 5.11
C MET A 218 -25.39 9.10 5.99
N ARG A 219 -26.21 10.16 5.91
CA ARG A 219 -27.56 10.22 6.51
C ARG A 219 -28.62 9.46 5.74
N LYS A 220 -28.34 9.05 4.50
CA LYS A 220 -29.26 8.20 3.72
C LYS A 220 -29.60 6.94 4.49
N TYR A 221 -30.83 6.45 4.33
CA TYR A 221 -31.31 5.27 5.04
C TYR A 221 -30.91 3.99 4.31
N THR A 222 -30.57 2.97 5.10
CA THR A 222 -30.26 1.61 4.65
C THR A 222 -30.93 0.62 5.58
N THR A 223 -30.76 -0.68 5.32
CA THR A 223 -31.28 -1.74 6.17
C THR A 223 -30.13 -2.61 6.68
N LEU A 224 -30.09 -2.82 8.00
CA LEU A 224 -29.16 -3.73 8.67
C LEU A 224 -29.96 -4.69 9.55
N TYR A 225 -29.85 -6.01 9.31
CA TYR A 225 -30.62 -7.05 10.02
C TYR A 225 -32.15 -6.80 10.05
N GLY A 226 -32.68 -6.25 8.95
CA GLY A 226 -34.11 -5.91 8.82
C GLY A 226 -34.56 -4.63 9.53
N GLU A 227 -33.65 -3.90 10.18
CA GLU A 227 -33.91 -2.59 10.78
C GLU A 227 -33.50 -1.46 9.82
N GLU A 228 -34.39 -0.50 9.60
CA GLU A 228 -34.09 0.70 8.82
C GLU A 228 -33.34 1.72 9.68
N MET A 229 -32.20 2.22 9.19
CA MET A 229 -31.37 3.18 9.92
C MET A 229 -30.49 4.00 8.96
N PRO A 230 -29.94 5.16 9.38
CA PRO A 230 -28.94 5.86 8.59
C PRO A 230 -27.71 5.00 8.28
N MET A 231 -27.07 5.20 7.12
CA MET A 231 -25.85 4.48 6.73
C MET A 231 -24.73 4.65 7.74
N ALA A 232 -24.52 5.87 8.25
CA ALA A 232 -23.52 6.12 9.31
C ALA A 232 -23.75 5.24 10.55
N GLU A 233 -25.01 5.03 10.94
CA GLU A 233 -25.37 4.15 12.07
C GLU A 233 -25.09 2.68 11.75
N ALA A 234 -25.48 2.22 10.56
CA ALA A 234 -25.21 0.86 10.12
C ALA A 234 -23.69 0.57 10.07
N VAL A 235 -22.90 1.49 9.50
CA VAL A 235 -21.44 1.39 9.43
C VAL A 235 -20.82 1.40 10.83
N ALA A 236 -21.24 2.32 11.71
CA ALA A 236 -20.73 2.36 13.08
C ALA A 236 -21.01 1.06 13.85
N ARG A 237 -22.20 0.45 13.67
CA ARG A 237 -22.51 -0.86 14.26
C ARG A 237 -21.62 -1.97 13.70
N ILE A 238 -21.44 -2.03 12.38
CA ILE A 238 -20.60 -3.06 11.73
C ILE A 238 -19.13 -2.93 12.15
N VAL A 239 -18.59 -1.71 12.18
CA VAL A 239 -17.21 -1.47 12.62
C VAL A 239 -17.03 -1.79 14.10
N ASN A 240 -17.94 -1.35 14.99
CA ASN A 240 -17.88 -1.73 16.41
C ASN A 240 -17.97 -3.26 16.60
N HIS A 241 -18.82 -3.94 15.83
CA HIS A 241 -18.88 -5.39 15.86
C HIS A 241 -17.54 -6.02 15.45
N GLN A 242 -16.92 -5.53 14.36
CA GLN A 242 -15.61 -5.99 13.92
C GLN A 242 -14.52 -5.76 14.98
N LEU A 243 -14.51 -4.61 15.64
CA LEU A 243 -13.59 -4.31 16.73
C LEU A 243 -13.75 -5.31 17.87
N ASN A 244 -14.99 -5.62 18.26
CA ASN A 244 -15.27 -6.60 19.29
C ASN A 244 -14.77 -8.00 18.88
N GLU A 245 -14.98 -8.42 17.63
CA GLU A 245 -14.46 -9.70 17.12
C GLU A 245 -12.93 -9.77 17.18
N LEU A 246 -12.24 -8.67 16.81
CA LEU A 246 -10.78 -8.57 16.94
C LEU A 246 -10.33 -8.69 18.40
N VAL A 247 -10.99 -8.01 19.34
CA VAL A 247 -10.70 -8.11 20.77
C VAL A 247 -10.92 -9.54 21.28
N LEU A 248 -12.06 -10.16 20.95
CA LEU A 248 -12.38 -11.52 21.40
C LEU A 248 -11.35 -12.55 20.92
N ARG A 249 -10.84 -12.41 19.69
CA ARG A 249 -9.79 -13.30 19.15
C ARG A 249 -8.46 -13.20 19.92
N CYS A 250 -8.21 -12.05 20.53
CA CYS A 250 -7.03 -11.76 21.35
C CYS A 250 -7.13 -12.26 22.79
N ILE A 251 -8.31 -12.64 23.28
CA ILE A 251 -8.49 -13.17 24.63
C ILE A 251 -8.05 -14.63 24.68
N LYS A 252 -7.08 -14.94 25.55
CA LYS A 252 -6.58 -16.31 25.81
C LYS A 252 -6.56 -16.56 27.31
N GLY A 253 -7.60 -17.22 27.82
CA GLY A 253 -7.78 -17.41 29.26
C GLY A 253 -8.02 -16.06 29.95
N SER A 254 -7.16 -15.71 30.91
CA SER A 254 -7.22 -14.43 31.62
C SER A 254 -6.48 -13.29 30.93
N GLU A 255 -5.61 -13.58 29.96
CA GLU A 255 -4.78 -12.57 29.27
C GLU A 255 -5.47 -12.08 27.99
N THR A 256 -5.36 -10.80 27.71
CA THR A 256 -5.63 -10.22 26.39
C THR A 256 -4.30 -9.98 25.68
N ARG A 257 -4.10 -10.58 24.52
CA ARG A 257 -2.84 -10.51 23.78
C ARG A 257 -2.95 -9.49 22.65
N ASP A 258 -2.07 -8.49 22.65
CA ASP A 258 -2.06 -7.44 21.63
C ASP A 258 -1.45 -7.94 20.32
N TYR A 259 -2.28 -8.57 19.50
CA TYR A 259 -1.92 -9.04 18.16
C TYR A 259 -2.06 -7.96 17.08
N TYR A 260 -2.82 -6.91 17.37
CA TYR A 260 -3.21 -5.89 16.41
C TYR A 260 -2.93 -4.50 16.98
N ASP A 261 -2.52 -3.58 16.12
CA ASP A 261 -2.62 -2.14 16.36
C ASP A 261 -3.78 -1.61 15.51
N ILE A 262 -4.79 -1.01 16.13
CA ILE A 262 -6.02 -0.62 15.43
C ILE A 262 -6.16 0.89 15.45
N ALA A 263 -6.48 1.51 14.32
CA ALA A 263 -6.79 2.93 14.22
C ALA A 263 -8.16 3.15 13.56
N ILE A 264 -8.90 4.13 14.06
CA ILE A 264 -10.15 4.63 13.45
C ILE A 264 -9.89 6.06 12.99
N ILE A 265 -10.14 6.33 11.72
CA ILE A 265 -10.06 7.67 11.15
C ILE A 265 -11.44 8.03 10.62
N GLY A 266 -12.11 8.96 11.30
CA GLY A 266 -13.29 9.63 10.75
C GLY A 266 -12.83 10.72 9.78
N TYR A 267 -13.48 10.86 8.64
CA TYR A 267 -13.14 11.91 7.68
C TYR A 267 -14.35 12.58 7.04
N GLY A 268 -14.15 13.84 6.68
CA GLY A 268 -15.14 14.67 5.99
C GLY A 268 -14.46 15.88 5.35
N GLU A 269 -14.53 17.06 5.99
CA GLU A 269 -13.70 18.21 5.59
C GLU A 269 -12.22 18.02 5.98
N ASN A 270 -11.99 17.42 7.15
CA ASN A 270 -10.69 17.04 7.66
C ASN A 270 -10.72 15.55 8.09
N ALA A 271 -9.57 14.99 8.45
CA ALA A 271 -9.46 13.65 9.01
C ALA A 271 -8.95 13.67 10.46
N TYR A 272 -9.55 12.86 11.33
CA TYR A 272 -9.25 12.82 12.77
C TYR A 272 -9.42 11.42 13.35
N SER A 273 -8.92 11.23 14.57
CA SER A 273 -9.16 10.00 15.32
C SER A 273 -10.65 9.83 15.64
N GLY A 274 -11.23 8.69 15.26
CA GLY A 274 -12.65 8.39 15.47
C GLY A 274 -12.98 7.72 16.80
N TRP A 275 -12.00 7.49 17.68
CA TRP A 275 -12.22 6.92 19.01
C TRP A 275 -13.05 7.85 19.89
N LYS A 276 -13.88 7.27 20.77
CA LYS A 276 -14.70 7.98 21.75
C LYS A 276 -14.35 7.56 23.17
N GLY A 277 -14.80 8.36 24.15
CA GLY A 277 -14.56 8.09 25.57
C GLY A 277 -13.09 8.29 25.96
N GLU A 278 -12.57 7.41 26.80
CA GLU A 278 -11.18 7.49 27.30
C GLU A 278 -10.11 7.29 26.22
N LEU A 279 -10.51 6.82 25.04
CA LEU A 279 -9.63 6.61 23.89
C LEU A 279 -9.64 7.77 22.90
N GLU A 280 -10.44 8.82 23.14
CA GLU A 280 -10.55 9.96 22.24
C GLU A 280 -9.18 10.64 21.99
N GLY A 281 -8.91 10.96 20.73
CA GLY A 281 -7.64 11.57 20.31
C GLY A 281 -6.45 10.60 20.17
N ARG A 282 -6.58 9.33 20.59
CA ARG A 282 -5.55 8.30 20.36
C ARG A 282 -5.42 7.99 18.87
N ASP A 283 -4.24 7.61 18.41
CA ASP A 283 -4.08 7.08 17.05
C ASP A 283 -4.29 5.56 17.03
N PHE A 284 -3.23 4.77 17.24
CA PHE A 284 -3.34 3.33 17.41
C PHE A 284 -3.74 2.94 18.85
N VAL A 285 -4.69 2.02 18.94
CA VAL A 285 -5.19 1.41 20.18
C VAL A 285 -5.12 -0.10 20.06
N LYS A 286 -4.69 -0.75 21.15
CA LYS A 286 -4.51 -2.19 21.21
C LYS A 286 -5.76 -2.94 21.71
N PRO A 287 -5.88 -4.26 21.42
CA PRO A 287 -6.97 -5.09 21.93
C PRO A 287 -7.14 -5.08 23.46
N SER A 288 -6.05 -5.04 24.23
CA SER A 288 -6.11 -4.90 25.69
C SER A 288 -6.78 -3.60 26.11
N GLU A 289 -6.36 -2.47 25.53
CA GLU A 289 -6.93 -1.14 25.80
C GLU A 289 -8.41 -1.06 25.40
N LEU A 290 -8.78 -1.61 24.24
CA LEU A 290 -10.20 -1.67 23.82
C LEU A 290 -11.06 -2.45 24.82
N LYS A 291 -10.54 -3.57 25.33
CA LYS A 291 -11.27 -4.38 26.33
C LYS A 291 -11.46 -3.63 27.64
N GLU A 292 -10.46 -2.85 28.06
CA GLU A 292 -10.46 -2.11 29.33
C GLU A 292 -11.30 -0.83 29.26
N HIS A 293 -11.36 -0.18 28.09
CA HIS A 293 -11.97 1.13 27.90
C HIS A 293 -13.11 1.13 26.85
N PRO A 294 -14.19 0.34 27.01
CA PRO A 294 -15.38 0.49 26.17
C PRO A 294 -16.04 1.85 26.43
N TYR A 295 -16.46 2.54 25.37
CA TYR A 295 -17.08 3.86 25.49
C TYR A 295 -18.51 3.77 26.03
N LYS A 296 -19.34 2.89 25.45
CA LYS A 296 -20.71 2.64 25.95
C LYS A 296 -21.20 1.24 25.60
N LYS A 297 -22.28 0.82 26.24
CA LYS A 297 -23.04 -0.40 25.90
C LYS A 297 -24.34 -0.01 25.22
N ILE A 298 -24.69 -0.73 24.16
CA ILE A 298 -25.97 -0.60 23.47
C ILE A 298 -26.65 -1.96 23.35
N THR A 299 -27.97 -1.96 23.26
CA THR A 299 -28.73 -3.15 22.87
C THR A 299 -28.99 -3.10 21.37
N THR A 300 -28.54 -4.12 20.64
CA THR A 300 -28.73 -4.23 19.20
C THR A 300 -29.45 -5.53 18.84
N LYS A 301 -30.19 -5.52 17.72
CA LYS A 301 -30.82 -6.72 17.17
C LYS A 301 -29.84 -7.44 16.25
N LYS A 302 -29.68 -8.75 16.46
CA LYS A 302 -28.87 -9.61 15.60
C LYS A 302 -29.64 -10.83 15.13
N GLU A 303 -29.41 -11.20 13.88
CA GLU A 303 -29.83 -12.49 13.35
C GLU A 303 -28.91 -13.61 13.87
N THR A 304 -29.48 -14.54 14.62
CA THR A 304 -28.79 -15.75 15.08
C THR A 304 -29.34 -16.97 14.35
N ARG A 305 -28.46 -17.75 13.72
CA ARG A 305 -28.83 -19.04 13.13
C ARG A 305 -29.09 -20.07 14.23
N THR A 306 -30.30 -20.61 14.25
CA THR A 306 -30.70 -21.71 15.14
C THR A 306 -31.04 -22.96 14.32
N ARG A 307 -31.15 -24.12 14.97
CA ARG A 307 -31.62 -25.36 14.34
C ARG A 307 -33.03 -25.25 13.71
N LYS A 308 -33.81 -24.23 14.07
CA LYS A 308 -35.18 -23.97 13.57
C LYS A 308 -35.27 -22.80 12.58
N GLY A 309 -34.14 -22.27 12.10
CA GLY A 309 -34.07 -21.11 11.22
C GLY A 309 -33.39 -19.90 11.85
N VAL A 310 -33.48 -18.75 11.18
CA VAL A 310 -32.91 -17.47 11.65
C VAL A 310 -33.86 -16.83 12.66
N LYS A 311 -33.34 -16.46 13.82
CA LYS A 311 -34.08 -15.73 14.87
C LYS A 311 -33.39 -14.41 15.15
N VAL A 312 -34.15 -13.31 15.17
CA VAL A 312 -33.66 -12.01 15.64
C VAL A 312 -33.68 -12.01 17.17
N VAL A 313 -32.54 -11.71 17.79
CA VAL A 313 -32.35 -11.64 19.25
C VAL A 313 -31.71 -10.30 19.60
N GLU A 314 -32.14 -9.71 20.72
CA GLU A 314 -31.49 -8.53 21.29
C GLU A 314 -30.24 -8.95 22.06
N VAL A 315 -29.11 -8.33 21.74
CA VAL A 315 -27.80 -8.60 22.31
C VAL A 315 -27.21 -7.29 22.81
N GLU A 316 -26.64 -7.30 24.02
CA GLU A 316 -25.84 -6.18 24.52
C GLU A 316 -24.45 -6.21 23.86
N GLU A 317 -24.09 -5.12 23.21
CA GLU A 317 -22.78 -4.93 22.60
C GLU A 317 -22.11 -3.67 23.13
N VAL A 318 -20.77 -3.72 23.21
CA VAL A 318 -19.93 -2.56 23.53
C VAL A 318 -19.61 -1.78 22.27
N GLN A 319 -19.43 -0.47 22.41
CA GLN A 319 -19.00 0.44 21.35
C GLN A 319 -17.79 1.24 21.78
N TRP A 320 -16.97 1.62 20.81
CA TRP A 320 -15.81 2.51 20.92
C TRP A 320 -15.88 3.71 19.98
N ILE A 321 -16.75 3.63 18.97
CA ILE A 321 -17.01 4.69 17.99
C ILE A 321 -18.50 4.97 17.93
N GLU A 322 -18.86 6.17 17.47
CA GLU A 322 -20.25 6.57 17.22
C GLU A 322 -20.46 6.91 15.74
N ALA A 323 -21.72 6.83 15.31
CA ALA A 323 -22.14 7.28 14.00
C ALA A 323 -22.01 8.80 13.89
N GLU A 324 -21.47 9.28 12.77
CA GLU A 324 -21.31 10.70 12.47
C GLU A 324 -21.57 10.92 10.97
N ALA A 325 -22.27 12.00 10.65
CA ALA A 325 -22.71 12.34 9.29
C ALA A 325 -22.99 13.84 9.16
N THR A 326 -22.20 14.70 9.81
CA THR A 326 -22.37 16.16 9.82
C THR A 326 -21.43 16.88 8.88
N GLN A 327 -20.41 16.21 8.33
CA GLN A 327 -19.38 16.87 7.55
C GLN A 327 -19.87 17.18 6.13
N SER A 328 -19.61 18.38 5.63
CA SER A 328 -20.11 18.80 4.31
C SER A 328 -19.36 18.18 3.14
N TRP A 329 -18.14 17.68 3.37
CA TRP A 329 -17.21 17.25 2.33
C TRP A 329 -16.79 15.79 2.53
N THR A 330 -16.19 15.22 1.49
CA THR A 330 -15.69 13.84 1.44
C THR A 330 -14.22 13.89 0.99
N HIS A 331 -13.38 14.59 1.76
CA HIS A 331 -11.97 14.77 1.49
C HIS A 331 -11.16 13.52 1.89
N VAL A 332 -11.32 12.43 1.12
CA VAL A 332 -10.61 11.16 1.35
C VAL A 332 -9.08 11.32 1.36
N HIS A 333 -8.56 12.33 0.65
CA HIS A 333 -7.13 12.61 0.60
C HIS A 333 -6.55 12.98 1.97
N HIS A 334 -7.30 13.65 2.86
CA HIS A 334 -6.86 13.90 4.23
C HIS A 334 -6.84 12.60 5.07
N ALA A 335 -7.77 11.69 4.81
CA ALA A 335 -7.79 10.37 5.46
C ALA A 335 -6.59 9.53 5.03
N PHE A 336 -6.26 9.53 3.73
CA PHE A 336 -5.07 8.86 3.21
C PHE A 336 -3.78 9.46 3.75
N GLU A 337 -3.68 10.79 3.84
CA GLU A 337 -2.53 11.47 4.42
C GLU A 337 -2.32 11.10 5.90
N LYS A 338 -3.40 11.14 6.71
CA LYS A 338 -3.33 10.71 8.12
C LYS A 338 -2.95 9.24 8.24
N ALA A 339 -3.54 8.36 7.42
CA ALA A 339 -3.21 6.94 7.41
C ALA A 339 -1.74 6.69 7.04
N LYS A 340 -1.19 7.44 6.07
CA LYS A 340 0.22 7.37 5.69
C LYS A 340 1.12 7.74 6.87
N GLY A 341 0.82 8.85 7.56
CA GLY A 341 1.58 9.27 8.73
C GLY A 341 1.61 8.21 9.84
N LEU A 342 0.45 7.59 10.14
CA LEU A 342 0.38 6.49 11.12
C LEU A 342 1.20 5.28 10.69
N LEU A 343 1.14 4.92 9.40
CA LEU A 343 1.89 3.77 8.89
C LEU A 343 3.39 4.04 8.77
N ASP A 344 3.82 5.27 8.50
CA ASP A 344 5.24 5.65 8.48
C ASP A 344 5.85 5.37 9.88
N GLU A 345 5.20 5.85 10.95
CA GLU A 345 5.61 5.60 12.35
C GLU A 345 5.54 4.11 12.72
N TRP A 346 4.46 3.43 12.32
CA TRP A 346 4.29 2.00 12.61
C TRP A 346 5.38 1.17 11.92
N MET A 347 5.67 1.45 10.65
CA MET A 347 6.70 0.72 9.90
C MET A 347 8.10 0.97 10.45
N GLU A 348 8.42 2.20 10.85
CA GLU A 348 9.70 2.49 11.51
C GLU A 348 9.87 1.66 12.79
N LYS A 349 8.82 1.52 13.59
CA LYS A 349 8.86 0.69 14.80
C LYS A 349 8.95 -0.82 14.54
N HIS A 350 8.46 -1.28 13.39
CA HIS A 350 8.31 -2.70 13.06
C HIS A 350 9.22 -3.19 11.92
N HIS A 351 10.14 -2.36 11.42
CA HIS A 351 10.94 -2.64 10.23
C HIS A 351 11.80 -3.92 10.29
N GLU A 352 12.34 -4.27 11.46
CA GLU A 352 13.16 -5.48 11.65
C GLU A 352 12.34 -6.77 11.77
N LYS A 353 11.01 -6.65 11.78
CA LYS A 353 10.10 -7.76 12.07
C LYS A 353 9.39 -8.22 10.81
N ASP A 354 9.22 -9.53 10.72
CA ASP A 354 8.41 -10.16 9.68
C ASP A 354 6.92 -10.06 10.02
N CYS A 355 6.42 -8.82 10.07
CA CYS A 355 5.02 -8.51 10.35
C CYS A 355 4.17 -8.73 9.10
N TYR A 356 2.93 -9.21 9.29
CA TYR A 356 1.93 -9.19 8.22
C TYR A 356 1.63 -7.73 7.83
N PRO A 357 1.46 -7.41 6.54
CA PRO A 357 1.24 -6.04 6.12
C PRO A 357 -0.06 -5.44 6.66
N PRO A 358 -0.05 -4.14 7.02
CA PRO A 358 -1.25 -3.43 7.41
C PRO A 358 -2.37 -3.50 6.38
N THR A 359 -3.62 -3.52 6.84
CA THR A 359 -4.80 -3.37 5.98
C THR A 359 -5.57 -2.11 6.33
N ILE A 360 -5.84 -1.28 5.31
CA ILE A 360 -6.66 -0.09 5.39
C ILE A 360 -8.02 -0.42 4.75
N ILE A 361 -9.11 -0.14 5.46
CA ILE A 361 -10.48 -0.34 4.98
C ILE A 361 -11.19 1.00 4.96
N ASN A 362 -11.38 1.53 3.76
CA ASN A 362 -12.11 2.76 3.51
C ASN A 362 -13.59 2.47 3.21
N ILE A 363 -14.50 3.12 3.93
CA ILE A 363 -15.95 2.95 3.81
C ILE A 363 -16.57 4.33 3.52
N THR A 364 -17.27 4.45 2.39
CA THR A 364 -17.88 5.71 1.92
C THR A 364 -19.19 5.45 1.16
N ASP A 365 -20.10 6.42 1.11
CA ASP A 365 -21.30 6.36 0.26
C ASP A 365 -21.25 7.31 -0.95
N GLY A 366 -20.09 7.96 -1.17
CA GLY A 366 -20.00 9.11 -2.06
C GLY A 366 -18.75 9.16 -2.94
N ILE A 367 -18.80 10.07 -3.90
CA ILE A 367 -17.64 10.48 -4.70
C ILE A 367 -16.81 11.44 -3.87
N PHE A 368 -15.51 11.17 -3.73
CA PHE A 368 -14.61 12.10 -3.05
C PHE A 368 -14.56 13.47 -3.75
N ASN A 369 -14.27 14.52 -2.99
CA ASN A 369 -14.17 15.89 -3.48
C ASN A 369 -12.97 16.61 -2.84
N GLY A 370 -12.78 17.88 -3.18
CA GLY A 370 -11.68 18.72 -2.68
C GLY A 370 -10.30 18.45 -3.28
N ALA A 371 -10.13 17.41 -4.09
CA ALA A 371 -8.88 17.08 -4.78
C ALA A 371 -9.12 16.49 -6.17
N THR A 372 -8.11 16.57 -7.03
CA THR A 372 -8.14 15.93 -8.35
C THR A 372 -8.05 14.41 -8.24
N LYS A 373 -8.57 13.70 -9.24
CA LYS A 373 -8.47 12.23 -9.30
C LYS A 373 -7.01 11.77 -9.25
N GLU A 374 -6.13 12.46 -9.97
CA GLU A 374 -4.70 12.13 -10.07
C GLU A 374 -4.02 12.24 -8.70
N TYR A 375 -4.34 13.27 -7.93
CA TYR A 375 -3.78 13.46 -6.58
C TYR A 375 -4.24 12.37 -5.61
N VAL A 376 -5.53 12.00 -5.66
CA VAL A 376 -6.07 10.93 -4.81
C VAL A 376 -5.49 9.56 -5.19
N LEU A 377 -5.39 9.26 -6.49
CA LEU A 377 -4.76 8.04 -6.98
C LEU A 377 -3.29 7.94 -6.56
N GLN A 378 -2.57 9.07 -6.61
CA GLN A 378 -1.20 9.16 -6.13
C GLN A 378 -1.11 8.80 -4.64
N GLN A 379 -1.95 9.40 -3.78
CA GLN A 379 -1.97 9.09 -2.34
C GLN A 379 -2.35 7.61 -2.08
N ALA A 380 -3.31 7.07 -2.83
CA ALA A 380 -3.65 5.65 -2.74
C ALA A 380 -2.47 4.74 -3.13
N ASN A 381 -1.74 5.09 -4.19
CA ASN A 381 -0.57 4.33 -4.61
C ASN A 381 0.61 4.45 -3.65
N GLU A 382 0.81 5.62 -3.02
CA GLU A 382 1.77 5.80 -1.92
C GLU A 382 1.46 4.79 -0.81
N LEU A 383 0.23 4.75 -0.31
CA LEU A 383 -0.21 3.78 0.71
C LEU A 383 0.03 2.33 0.27
N LYS A 384 -0.45 1.95 -0.93
CA LYS A 384 -0.27 0.59 -1.48
C LYS A 384 1.20 0.21 -1.70
N SER A 385 2.09 1.19 -1.85
CA SER A 385 3.53 0.94 -2.03
C SER A 385 4.27 0.77 -0.72
N MET A 386 3.71 1.21 0.41
CA MET A 386 4.28 0.96 1.73
C MET A 386 4.29 -0.55 2.00
N PHE A 387 5.33 -1.07 2.62
CA PHE A 387 5.51 -2.51 2.79
C PHE A 387 6.16 -2.88 4.12
N THR A 388 5.83 -4.09 4.55
CA THR A 388 6.55 -4.88 5.54
C THR A 388 7.39 -5.93 4.83
N ASN A 389 8.20 -6.67 5.59
CA ASN A 389 8.99 -7.78 5.04
C ASN A 389 8.08 -8.85 4.40
N ASP A 390 6.85 -9.02 4.89
CA ASP A 390 5.89 -9.99 4.40
C ASP A 390 5.00 -9.48 3.26
N GLY A 391 4.98 -8.20 2.91
CA GLY A 391 4.15 -7.72 1.79
C GLY A 391 3.81 -6.25 1.85
N ASN A 392 3.06 -5.79 0.86
CA ASN A 392 2.60 -4.41 0.74
C ASN A 392 1.27 -4.19 1.47
N VAL A 393 1.04 -2.96 1.92
CA VAL A 393 -0.23 -2.54 2.54
C VAL A 393 -1.40 -2.84 1.60
N ILE A 394 -2.49 -3.33 2.17
CA ILE A 394 -3.72 -3.61 1.43
C ILE A 394 -4.71 -2.48 1.69
N LEU A 395 -5.10 -1.76 0.63
CA LEU A 395 -6.14 -0.74 0.65
C LEU A 395 -7.44 -1.31 0.05
N PHE A 396 -8.43 -1.51 0.93
CA PHE A 396 -9.82 -1.80 0.57
C PHE A 396 -10.61 -0.49 0.42
N ASN A 397 -11.31 -0.32 -0.71
CA ASN A 397 -12.28 0.77 -0.88
C ASN A 397 -13.69 0.19 -1.07
N ILE A 398 -14.57 0.46 -0.13
CA ILE A 398 -15.93 -0.07 -0.08
C ILE A 398 -16.89 1.11 -0.21
N HIS A 399 -17.49 1.24 -1.39
CA HIS A 399 -18.58 2.17 -1.61
C HIS A 399 -19.91 1.49 -1.28
N ILE A 400 -20.59 1.98 -0.26
CA ILE A 400 -21.91 1.51 0.15
C ILE A 400 -23.01 2.30 -0.56
N SER A 401 -24.15 1.66 -0.82
CA SER A 401 -25.32 2.33 -1.37
C SER A 401 -26.61 1.77 -0.79
N ALA A 402 -27.64 2.61 -0.73
CA ALA A 402 -29.01 2.19 -0.43
C ALA A 402 -29.75 1.77 -1.71
N ASP A 403 -29.24 2.21 -2.87
CA ASP A 403 -29.85 1.96 -4.16
C ASP A 403 -29.48 0.56 -4.67
N LYS A 404 -30.43 -0.09 -5.34
CA LYS A 404 -30.25 -1.42 -5.96
C LYS A 404 -29.59 -1.32 -7.34
N ASP A 405 -28.56 -0.51 -7.44
CA ASP A 405 -27.76 -0.37 -8.65
C ASP A 405 -26.89 -1.61 -8.88
N VAL A 406 -26.22 -1.65 -10.04
CA VAL A 406 -25.24 -2.70 -10.34
C VAL A 406 -24.16 -2.70 -9.26
N SER A 407 -24.14 -3.77 -8.48
CA SER A 407 -23.14 -4.01 -7.44
C SER A 407 -22.03 -4.87 -8.01
N VAL A 408 -20.79 -4.49 -7.72
CA VAL A 408 -19.60 -5.28 -8.06
C VAL A 408 -18.75 -5.39 -6.82
N THR A 409 -18.44 -6.62 -6.42
CA THR A 409 -17.66 -6.92 -5.23
C THR A 409 -16.44 -7.71 -5.63
N CYS A 410 -15.26 -7.20 -5.27
CA CYS A 410 -13.96 -7.79 -5.57
C CYS A 410 -13.81 -8.21 -7.05
N PRO A 411 -13.85 -7.27 -8.02
CA PRO A 411 -13.71 -7.60 -9.43
C PRO A 411 -12.35 -8.25 -9.73
N ALA A 412 -12.32 -9.18 -10.68
CA ALA A 412 -11.12 -9.84 -11.19
C ALA A 412 -10.47 -9.04 -12.35
N SER A 413 -11.22 -8.16 -13.02
CA SER A 413 -10.68 -7.29 -14.07
C SER A 413 -11.29 -5.89 -14.07
N LYS A 414 -10.60 -4.96 -14.74
CA LYS A 414 -11.07 -3.58 -14.94
C LYS A 414 -12.34 -3.52 -15.81
N ASP A 415 -12.57 -4.51 -16.67
CA ASP A 415 -13.74 -4.55 -17.54
C ASP A 415 -15.05 -4.64 -16.74
N GLU A 416 -15.03 -5.34 -15.59
CA GLU A 416 -16.18 -5.47 -14.70
C GLU A 416 -16.64 -4.13 -14.10
N VAL A 417 -15.79 -3.11 -14.07
CA VAL A 417 -16.07 -1.78 -13.49
C VAL A 417 -16.08 -0.65 -14.52
N SER A 418 -15.87 -0.96 -15.80
CA SER A 418 -15.75 0.03 -16.87
C SER A 418 -17.05 0.76 -17.21
N PHE A 419 -18.17 0.34 -16.61
CA PHE A 419 -19.48 0.98 -16.76
C PHE A 419 -19.60 2.32 -16.03
N SER A 420 -18.71 2.62 -15.08
CA SER A 420 -18.78 3.82 -14.25
C SER A 420 -17.40 4.41 -13.98
N SER A 421 -17.28 5.74 -14.12
CA SER A 421 -16.06 6.48 -13.77
C SER A 421 -15.72 6.35 -12.27
N LEU A 422 -16.75 6.34 -11.41
CA LEU A 422 -16.58 6.11 -9.98
C LEU A 422 -16.05 4.69 -9.71
N ALA A 423 -16.69 3.66 -10.31
CA ALA A 423 -16.27 2.28 -10.13
C ALA A 423 -14.84 2.04 -10.63
N THR A 424 -14.49 2.63 -11.78
CA THR A 424 -13.14 2.58 -12.34
C THR A 424 -12.12 3.26 -11.43
N THR A 425 -12.44 4.43 -10.88
CA THR A 425 -11.55 5.16 -9.97
C THR A 425 -11.37 4.39 -8.66
N MET A 426 -12.43 3.81 -8.10
CA MET A 426 -12.37 2.93 -6.93
C MET A 426 -11.50 1.70 -7.16
N TYR A 427 -11.59 1.08 -8.34
CA TYR A 427 -10.73 -0.03 -8.73
C TYR A 427 -9.25 0.38 -8.77
N GLU A 428 -8.94 1.54 -9.37
CA GLU A 428 -7.58 2.06 -9.48
C GLU A 428 -6.98 2.44 -8.12
N MET A 429 -7.78 2.98 -7.19
CA MET A 429 -7.37 3.26 -5.82
C MET A 429 -7.08 1.98 -5.02
N SER A 430 -7.82 0.91 -5.27
CA SER A 430 -7.75 -0.33 -4.49
C SER A 430 -6.55 -1.22 -4.81
N SER A 431 -6.25 -2.12 -3.87
CA SER A 431 -5.15 -3.09 -4.01
C SER A 431 -5.56 -4.34 -4.77
N LEU A 432 -4.65 -4.91 -5.54
CA LEU A 432 -4.80 -6.26 -6.05
C LEU A 432 -4.54 -7.25 -4.91
N LEU A 433 -5.54 -8.06 -4.53
CA LEU A 433 -5.44 -8.93 -3.37
C LEU A 433 -4.50 -10.13 -3.62
N PRO A 434 -3.70 -10.53 -2.62
CA PRO A 434 -2.87 -11.74 -2.70
C PRO A 434 -3.69 -13.00 -2.96
N MET A 435 -3.08 -14.03 -3.56
CA MET A 435 -3.79 -15.25 -3.98
C MET A 435 -4.52 -15.98 -2.84
N ARG A 436 -4.00 -15.88 -1.61
CA ARG A 436 -4.64 -16.47 -0.42
C ARG A 436 -6.06 -15.94 -0.11
N TYR A 437 -6.44 -14.80 -0.70
CA TYR A 437 -7.79 -14.25 -0.57
C TYR A 437 -8.75 -14.81 -1.62
N SER A 438 -8.23 -15.41 -2.71
CA SER A 438 -9.00 -15.75 -3.90
C SER A 438 -10.09 -16.79 -3.62
N ASP A 439 -9.81 -17.84 -2.84
CA ASP A 439 -10.82 -18.88 -2.53
C ASP A 439 -12.05 -18.27 -1.83
N ARG A 440 -11.82 -17.46 -0.78
CA ARG A 440 -12.90 -16.85 -0.01
C ARG A 440 -13.70 -15.82 -0.82
N ILE A 441 -13.04 -15.14 -1.76
CA ILE A 441 -13.68 -14.18 -2.66
C ILE A 441 -14.47 -14.89 -3.75
N ALA A 442 -13.93 -15.98 -4.30
CA ALA A 442 -14.64 -16.81 -5.27
C ALA A 442 -15.92 -17.39 -4.64
N ASP A 443 -15.83 -17.93 -3.43
CA ASP A 443 -16.99 -18.41 -2.66
C ASP A 443 -18.03 -17.29 -2.43
N LEU A 444 -17.58 -16.08 -2.09
CA LEU A 444 -18.44 -14.91 -1.91
C LEU A 444 -19.18 -14.51 -3.20
N ARG A 445 -18.46 -14.53 -4.33
CA ARG A 445 -19.00 -14.15 -5.64
C ARG A 445 -19.79 -15.27 -6.31
N GLY A 446 -19.68 -16.50 -5.82
CA GLY A 446 -20.16 -17.68 -6.52
C GLY A 446 -19.33 -18.00 -7.78
N ASP A 447 -18.10 -17.50 -7.83
CA ASP A 447 -17.14 -17.91 -8.86
C ASP A 447 -16.70 -19.36 -8.57
N GLY A 448 -16.39 -20.13 -9.61
CA GLY A 448 -15.79 -21.46 -9.46
C GLY A 448 -14.37 -21.40 -8.90
N THR A 449 -13.54 -22.40 -9.21
CA THR A 449 -12.13 -22.35 -8.83
C THR A 449 -11.45 -21.07 -9.37
N PRO A 450 -10.87 -20.23 -8.50
CA PRO A 450 -10.32 -18.95 -8.93
C PRO A 450 -9.07 -19.15 -9.78
N ASN A 451 -9.09 -18.61 -11.01
CA ASN A 451 -7.92 -18.57 -11.89
C ASN A 451 -7.21 -17.20 -11.88
N ASN A 452 -7.80 -16.19 -11.23
CA ASN A 452 -7.31 -14.81 -11.19
C ASN A 452 -7.22 -14.32 -9.74
N ARG A 453 -6.42 -13.26 -9.53
CA ARG A 453 -6.48 -12.43 -8.32
C ARG A 453 -7.64 -11.44 -8.43
N TYR A 454 -8.15 -11.00 -7.29
CA TYR A 454 -9.26 -10.05 -7.21
C TYR A 454 -8.81 -8.71 -6.64
N THR A 455 -9.53 -7.64 -6.93
CA THR A 455 -9.24 -6.29 -6.40
C THR A 455 -9.98 -6.03 -5.09
N ALA A 456 -9.34 -5.39 -4.13
CA ALA A 456 -9.86 -5.03 -2.81
C ALA A 456 -10.88 -3.88 -2.89
N MET A 457 -11.98 -4.08 -3.60
CA MET A 457 -12.98 -3.01 -3.77
C MET A 457 -14.39 -3.56 -3.87
N SER A 458 -15.36 -2.73 -3.50
CA SER A 458 -16.76 -2.95 -3.84
C SER A 458 -17.43 -1.64 -4.21
N ILE A 459 -18.29 -1.67 -5.23
CA ILE A 459 -19.20 -0.57 -5.59
C ILE A 459 -20.63 -1.01 -5.28
N ASN A 460 -21.43 -0.07 -4.76
CA ASN A 460 -22.82 -0.31 -4.37
C ASN A 460 -22.97 -1.55 -3.46
N ALA A 461 -22.10 -1.66 -2.45
CA ALA A 461 -22.20 -2.72 -1.44
C ALA A 461 -23.41 -2.45 -0.53
N ASP A 462 -24.19 -3.50 -0.27
CA ASP A 462 -25.15 -3.48 0.83
C ASP A 462 -24.45 -3.78 2.17
N MET A 463 -25.19 -3.67 3.27
CA MET A 463 -24.63 -3.88 4.60
C MET A 463 -24.19 -5.34 4.83
N SER A 464 -24.79 -6.31 4.14
CA SER A 464 -24.41 -7.72 4.23
C SER A 464 -23.05 -7.98 3.57
N THR A 465 -22.83 -7.39 2.39
CA THR A 465 -21.56 -7.40 1.66
C THR A 465 -20.47 -6.67 2.43
N LEU A 466 -20.79 -5.52 3.05
CA LEU A 466 -19.84 -4.80 3.91
C LEU A 466 -19.34 -5.69 5.06
N ILE A 467 -20.22 -6.42 5.75
CA ILE A 467 -19.81 -7.36 6.80
C ILE A 467 -18.84 -8.40 6.24
N GLN A 468 -19.15 -9.02 5.11
CA GLN A 468 -18.30 -10.04 4.50
C GLN A 468 -16.92 -9.49 4.10
N LEU A 469 -16.88 -8.27 3.55
CA LEU A 469 -15.63 -7.61 3.17
C LEU A 469 -14.77 -7.20 4.36
N MET A 470 -15.38 -6.70 5.44
CA MET A 470 -14.67 -6.40 6.70
C MET A 470 -13.98 -7.64 7.25
N ASP A 471 -14.68 -8.77 7.15
CA ASP A 471 -14.25 -10.06 7.66
C ASP A 471 -13.15 -10.68 6.77
N ILE A 472 -13.14 -10.39 5.47
CA ILE A 472 -12.05 -10.69 4.52
C ILE A 472 -10.84 -9.78 4.79
N GLY A 473 -11.06 -8.47 4.91
CA GLY A 473 -10.03 -7.44 5.10
C GLY A 473 -9.32 -7.48 6.46
N THR A 474 -9.82 -8.27 7.41
CA THR A 474 -9.20 -8.43 8.74
C THR A 474 -8.75 -9.88 8.98
N PRO A 475 -7.72 -10.36 8.25
CA PRO A 475 -7.23 -11.73 8.40
C PRO A 475 -6.61 -11.93 9.79
N THR A 476 -7.24 -12.76 10.63
CA THR A 476 -6.73 -13.05 11.99
C THR A 476 -6.13 -14.44 12.14
N ASN A 477 -6.36 -15.35 11.19
CA ASN A 477 -5.78 -16.68 11.16
C ASN A 477 -5.02 -16.86 9.85
N ILE A 478 -3.71 -16.70 9.92
CA ILE A 478 -2.81 -16.98 8.81
C ILE A 478 -2.28 -18.40 9.03
N SER A 479 -3.00 -19.39 8.51
CA SER A 479 -2.54 -20.78 8.53
C SER A 479 -1.56 -20.98 7.38
N GLN A 480 -0.36 -21.51 7.66
CA GLN A 480 0.66 -21.83 6.65
C GLN A 480 0.29 -23.05 5.76
N ASN A 481 -0.86 -23.68 5.99
CA ASN A 481 -1.23 -24.96 5.36
C ASN A 481 -2.18 -24.83 4.15
N LYS A 482 -2.24 -23.67 3.49
CA LYS A 482 -2.92 -23.54 2.20
C LYS A 482 -2.13 -22.68 1.23
#